data_AF-A0A3Q0R0W7-F1
#
_entry.id   AF-A0A3Q0R0W7-F1
#
_cell.length_a   1.000
_cell.length_b   1.000
_cell.length_c   1.000
_cell.angle_alpha   90.00
_cell.angle_beta   90.00
_cell.angle_gamma   90.00
#
_symmetry.space_group_name_H-M   'P 1'
#
loop_
_entity.id
_entity.type
_entity.pdbx_description
1 polymer ?
#
loop_
_entity_poly.entity_id
_entity_poly.type
_entity_poly.pdbx_seq_one_letter_code
_entity_poly.pdbx_strand_id
1 'polypeptide(L)'
;MPSARRFLAVYLTLFGYLGDVNAGTVLTNSNAIKNLPGAPVGKGADSVSPSPRTSPSGSVGHKLPVDTLQNSGVCTDDEDCGGDEFCNDARGACLPCRKNRKRCARDSMCCAGNRCSNGVCQASDIDGQEGDACLRSADCSEGLCCARHFWSRICKPVLTVGQVCTRHRRKGNHGLELFQRCDCGEGLACRPEKGEKGDHTVSRTAARNLHTCQRR
;
A
#
# COMPACT_ATOMS: atom_id res chain seq x y z
N MET A 1 -34.00 34.60 48.80
CA MET A 1 -33.16 33.39 48.64
C MET A 1 -33.88 32.26 47.85
N PRO A 2 -34.09 32.37 46.52
CA PRO A 2 -34.45 31.20 45.69
C PRO A 2 -33.51 30.95 44.49
N SER A 3 -32.55 31.84 44.21
CA SER A 3 -31.69 31.77 43.01
C SER A 3 -30.54 30.76 43.15
N ALA A 4 -29.91 30.66 44.32
CA ALA A 4 -28.75 29.78 44.53
C ALA A 4 -29.07 28.27 44.37
N ARG A 5 -30.30 27.85 44.68
CA ARG A 5 -30.73 26.44 44.56
C ARG A 5 -30.87 25.98 43.11
N ARG A 6 -31.25 26.89 42.20
CA ARG A 6 -31.40 26.58 40.77
C ARG A 6 -30.03 26.46 40.08
N PHE A 7 -29.07 27.29 40.46
CA PHE A 7 -27.70 27.18 39.96
C PHE A 7 -27.01 25.89 40.41
N LEU A 8 -27.24 25.45 41.66
CA LEU A 8 -26.63 24.22 42.20
C LEU A 8 -27.20 22.95 41.52
N ALA A 9 -28.49 22.93 41.17
CA ALA A 9 -29.10 21.84 40.40
C ALA A 9 -28.59 21.76 38.95
N VAL A 10 -28.35 22.90 38.30
CA VAL A 10 -27.74 22.95 36.96
C VAL A 10 -26.27 22.53 37.01
N TYR A 11 -25.54 22.89 38.06
CA TYR A 11 -24.15 22.46 38.25
C TYR A 11 -24.04 20.94 38.48
N LEU A 12 -24.90 20.35 39.31
CA LEU A 12 -24.90 18.91 39.58
C LEU A 12 -25.34 18.08 38.35
N THR A 13 -26.21 18.61 37.51
CA THR A 13 -26.62 17.94 36.25
C THR A 13 -25.54 18.05 35.17
N LEU A 14 -24.77 19.15 35.09
CA LEU A 14 -23.65 19.28 34.15
C LEU A 14 -22.41 18.46 34.57
N PHE A 15 -22.10 18.37 35.86
CA PHE A 15 -20.97 17.56 36.34
C PHE A 15 -21.28 16.06 36.42
N GLY A 16 -22.56 15.67 36.56
CA GLY A 16 -22.97 14.25 36.49
C GLY A 16 -22.85 13.64 35.09
N TYR A 17 -22.89 14.46 34.02
CA TYR A 17 -22.73 13.99 32.63
C TYR A 17 -21.26 13.92 32.15
N LEU A 18 -20.30 14.37 32.97
CA LEU A 18 -18.86 14.34 32.66
C LEU A 18 -18.06 13.43 33.61
N GLY A 19 -18.74 12.64 34.45
CA GLY A 19 -18.13 11.82 35.50
C GLY A 19 -17.91 10.34 35.20
N ASP A 20 -18.37 9.81 34.05
CA ASP A 20 -18.21 8.38 33.68
C ASP A 20 -17.21 8.17 32.54
N VAL A 21 -16.07 8.89 32.57
CA VAL A 21 -14.90 8.57 31.76
C VAL A 21 -13.73 8.30 32.71
N ASN A 22 -13.77 7.14 33.37
CA ASN A 22 -12.61 6.32 33.74
C ASN A 22 -13.01 5.19 34.70
N ALA A 23 -13.70 4.19 34.18
CA ALA A 23 -13.60 2.83 34.68
C ALA A 23 -13.19 1.96 33.50
N GLY A 24 -11.88 1.92 33.26
CA GLY A 24 -11.29 0.97 32.31
C GLY A 24 -11.66 -0.44 32.73
N THR A 25 -12.57 -1.06 31.99
CA THR A 25 -12.68 -2.51 31.99
C THR A 25 -11.43 -3.03 31.30
N VAL A 26 -10.43 -3.38 32.10
CA VAL A 26 -9.34 -4.25 31.67
C VAL A 26 -10.00 -5.54 31.21
N LEU A 27 -10.19 -5.68 29.89
CA LEU A 27 -10.50 -6.97 29.30
C LEU A 27 -9.24 -7.83 29.47
N THR A 28 -9.20 -8.60 30.54
CA THR A 28 -8.19 -9.64 30.75
C THR A 28 -8.39 -10.70 29.66
N ASN A 29 -7.64 -10.55 28.56
CA ASN A 29 -7.46 -11.62 27.60
C ASN A 29 -6.55 -12.69 28.24
N SER A 30 -7.18 -13.58 29.00
CA SER A 30 -6.50 -14.72 29.60
C SER A 30 -6.38 -15.84 28.56
N ASN A 31 -5.30 -15.84 27.78
CA ASN A 31 -4.81 -17.06 27.15
C ASN A 31 -3.90 -17.78 28.14
N ALA A 32 -4.50 -18.63 28.97
CA ALA A 32 -3.76 -19.54 29.85
C ALA A 32 -3.18 -20.70 29.02
N ILE A 33 -1.87 -20.65 28.77
CA ILE A 33 -1.10 -21.83 28.35
C ILE A 33 -1.03 -22.75 29.57
N LYS A 34 -1.88 -23.78 29.62
CA LYS A 34 -1.70 -24.91 30.54
C LYS A 34 -0.51 -25.74 30.04
N ASN A 35 0.68 -25.39 30.50
CA ASN A 35 1.79 -26.34 30.56
C ASN A 35 1.46 -27.35 31.66
N LEU A 36 1.20 -28.61 31.29
CA LEU A 36 1.28 -29.73 32.23
C LEU A 36 2.62 -30.46 32.02
N PRO A 37 3.37 -30.78 33.08
CA PRO A 37 4.41 -31.78 33.03
C PRO A 37 3.80 -33.15 33.36
N GLY A 38 4.24 -34.21 32.68
CA GLY A 38 3.93 -35.58 33.09
C GLY A 38 4.07 -36.61 31.97
N ALA A 39 5.29 -37.13 31.79
CA ALA A 39 5.54 -38.43 31.16
C ALA A 39 5.04 -39.56 32.11
N PRO A 40 4.87 -40.85 31.71
CA PRO A 40 5.94 -41.64 31.07
C PRO A 40 5.51 -42.71 30.01
N VAL A 41 6.50 -43.06 29.18
CA VAL A 41 6.87 -44.41 28.67
C VAL A 41 5.76 -45.34 28.11
N GLY A 42 5.85 -45.63 26.81
CA GLY A 42 5.25 -46.80 26.17
C GLY A 42 5.98 -47.15 24.86
N LYS A 43 6.56 -48.36 24.81
CA LYS A 43 7.29 -48.97 23.68
C LYS A 43 6.33 -49.46 22.58
N GLY A 44 6.79 -49.48 21.33
CA GLY A 44 6.20 -50.22 20.19
C GLY A 44 6.46 -49.47 18.87
N ALA A 45 7.49 -49.80 18.10
CA ALA A 45 7.53 -50.86 17.08
C ALA A 45 6.56 -50.63 15.90
N ASP A 46 7.17 -50.26 14.76
CA ASP A 46 6.81 -50.46 13.36
C ASP A 46 5.33 -50.47 12.93
N SER A 47 5.00 -49.63 11.93
CA SER A 47 4.35 -50.06 10.69
C SER A 47 4.15 -48.88 9.74
N VAL A 48 5.00 -48.83 8.70
CA VAL A 48 4.80 -48.02 7.50
C VAL A 48 3.62 -48.62 6.73
N SER A 49 2.61 -47.80 6.43
CA SER A 49 1.48 -48.18 5.57
C SER A 49 1.76 -47.72 4.13
N PRO A 50 1.84 -48.62 3.14
CA PRO A 50 1.99 -48.25 1.73
C PRO A 50 0.67 -48.38 0.93
N SER A 51 0.62 -47.60 -0.18
CA SER A 51 -0.14 -47.85 -1.44
C SER A 51 -1.55 -47.24 -1.59
N PRO A 52 -2.02 -46.95 -2.84
CA PRO A 52 -1.62 -47.58 -4.11
C PRO A 52 -1.22 -46.69 -5.29
N ARG A 53 -0.36 -47.30 -6.12
CA ARG A 53 -0.09 -46.97 -7.51
C ARG A 53 -1.31 -47.29 -8.38
N THR A 54 -1.52 -46.47 -9.41
CA THR A 54 -2.15 -46.87 -10.68
C THR A 54 -1.23 -46.47 -11.84
N SER A 55 -0.92 -47.47 -12.67
CA SER A 55 -0.07 -47.48 -13.88
C SER A 55 -0.81 -46.91 -15.11
N PRO A 56 -0.24 -46.78 -16.35
CA PRO A 56 0.92 -47.50 -16.90
C PRO A 56 1.95 -46.73 -17.74
N SER A 57 3.09 -47.41 -17.94
CA SER A 57 4.16 -47.08 -18.88
C SER A 57 3.91 -47.75 -20.23
N GLY A 58 4.13 -47.01 -21.32
CA GLY A 58 4.17 -47.54 -22.67
C GLY A 58 4.83 -46.57 -23.64
N SER A 59 6.14 -46.73 -23.86
CA SER A 59 6.79 -46.68 -25.18
C SER A 59 8.31 -46.70 -25.05
N VAL A 60 8.91 -47.66 -25.75
CA VAL A 60 10.35 -47.82 -25.96
C VAL A 60 10.74 -47.07 -27.24
N GLY A 61 11.81 -46.29 -27.17
CA GLY A 61 12.71 -46.01 -28.30
C GLY A 61 12.33 -44.83 -29.21
N HIS A 62 13.19 -43.82 -29.29
CA HIS A 62 14.06 -43.57 -30.44
C HIS A 62 15.03 -42.40 -30.14
N LYS A 63 16.20 -42.44 -30.79
CA LYS A 63 17.35 -41.57 -30.59
C LYS A 63 17.11 -40.13 -31.10
N LEU A 64 17.67 -39.17 -30.35
CA LEU A 64 18.05 -37.77 -30.61
C LEU A 64 17.65 -37.11 -31.95
N PRO A 65 17.22 -35.83 -31.89
CA PRO A 65 18.15 -34.75 -32.25
C PRO A 65 18.09 -33.52 -31.32
N VAL A 66 19.11 -32.68 -31.46
CA VAL A 66 19.31 -31.36 -30.84
C VAL A 66 18.01 -30.54 -30.74
N ASP A 67 17.65 -30.06 -29.55
CA ASP A 67 16.73 -28.92 -29.39
C ASP A 67 16.93 -28.16 -28.06
N THR A 68 17.06 -26.85 -28.23
CA THR A 68 16.82 -25.73 -27.32
C THR A 68 15.65 -25.97 -26.34
N LEU A 69 15.75 -25.43 -25.10
CA LEU A 69 14.70 -25.30 -24.06
C LEU A 69 14.62 -26.40 -22.98
N GLN A 70 15.65 -26.57 -22.15
CA GLN A 70 15.55 -27.32 -20.88
C GLN A 70 16.30 -26.66 -19.70
N ASN A 71 16.35 -25.33 -19.65
CA ASN A 71 16.92 -24.61 -18.50
C ASN A 71 15.88 -23.83 -17.67
N SER A 72 14.59 -23.91 -18.01
CA SER A 72 13.53 -23.09 -17.41
C SER A 72 13.01 -23.57 -16.04
N GLY A 73 13.75 -24.45 -15.36
CA GLY A 73 13.38 -24.93 -14.02
C GLY A 73 14.21 -24.36 -12.89
N VAL A 74 15.37 -23.78 -13.20
CA VAL A 74 16.31 -23.26 -12.21
C VAL A 74 16.34 -21.74 -12.28
N CYS A 75 16.09 -21.09 -11.14
CA CYS A 75 16.13 -19.63 -11.01
C CYS A 75 17.14 -19.22 -9.94
N THR A 76 17.69 -18.03 -10.11
CA THR A 76 18.52 -17.33 -9.11
C THR A 76 17.80 -16.14 -8.51
N ASP A 77 16.96 -15.46 -9.29
CA ASP A 77 16.14 -14.34 -8.88
C ASP A 77 14.75 -14.41 -9.54
N ASP A 78 13.82 -13.54 -9.13
CA ASP A 78 12.43 -13.55 -9.64
C ASP A 78 12.32 -13.22 -11.13
N GLU A 79 13.29 -12.49 -11.70
CA GLU A 79 13.34 -12.12 -13.12
C GLU A 79 13.56 -13.32 -14.05
N ASP A 80 14.08 -14.42 -13.52
CA ASP A 80 14.23 -15.69 -14.24
C ASP A 80 12.89 -16.42 -14.40
N CYS A 81 11.86 -16.00 -13.65
CA CYS A 81 10.54 -16.61 -13.59
C CYS A 81 9.48 -15.76 -14.31
N GLY A 82 8.33 -16.38 -14.63
CA GLY A 82 7.20 -15.68 -15.24
C GLY A 82 6.57 -14.64 -14.31
N GLY A 83 5.80 -13.70 -14.86
CA GLY A 83 5.19 -12.59 -14.11
C GLY A 83 4.16 -12.98 -13.03
N ASP A 84 3.77 -14.25 -12.96
CA ASP A 84 2.90 -14.85 -11.94
C ASP A 84 3.63 -15.87 -11.05
N GLU A 85 4.96 -15.90 -11.10
CA GLU A 85 5.83 -16.80 -10.34
C GLU A 85 6.89 -16.02 -9.56
N PHE A 86 7.48 -16.67 -8.57
CA PHE A 86 8.62 -16.15 -7.81
C PHE A 86 9.67 -17.23 -7.65
N CYS A 87 10.93 -16.82 -7.59
CA CYS A 87 12.03 -17.72 -7.32
C CYS A 87 12.07 -18.11 -5.84
N ASN A 88 12.17 -19.40 -5.56
CA ASN A 88 12.46 -19.88 -4.22
C ASN A 88 13.96 -20.13 -4.08
N ASP A 89 14.69 -19.19 -3.47
CA ASP A 89 16.15 -19.25 -3.30
C ASP A 89 16.63 -20.55 -2.65
N ALA A 90 15.84 -21.13 -1.74
CA ALA A 90 16.20 -22.39 -1.08
C ALA A 90 16.06 -23.62 -1.99
N ARG A 91 15.27 -23.52 -3.06
CA ARG A 91 15.02 -24.60 -4.03
C ARG A 91 15.59 -24.30 -5.42
N GLY A 92 15.99 -23.05 -5.67
CA GLY A 92 16.36 -22.53 -6.98
C GLY A 92 15.29 -22.80 -8.02
N ALA A 93 14.00 -22.71 -7.68
CA ALA A 93 12.91 -23.08 -8.57
C ALA A 93 11.80 -22.01 -8.58
N CYS A 94 11.24 -21.75 -9.76
CA CYS A 94 10.09 -20.88 -9.93
C CYS A 94 8.85 -21.55 -9.33
N LEU A 95 8.15 -20.83 -8.46
CA LEU A 95 6.93 -21.27 -7.81
C LEU A 95 5.81 -20.26 -8.08
N PRO A 96 4.54 -20.70 -8.18
CA PRO A 96 3.42 -19.80 -8.36
C PRO A 96 3.30 -18.76 -7.25
N CYS A 97 2.90 -17.54 -7.62
CA CYS A 97 2.62 -16.46 -6.69
C CYS A 97 1.58 -16.87 -5.62
N ARG A 98 1.66 -16.22 -4.47
CA ARG A 98 0.80 -16.48 -3.32
C ARG A 98 -0.37 -15.51 -3.32
N LYS A 99 -1.58 -16.07 -3.21
CA LYS A 99 -2.83 -15.30 -3.13
C LYS A 99 -2.94 -14.51 -1.82
N ASN A 100 -3.90 -13.58 -1.77
CA ASN A 100 -4.23 -12.83 -0.57
C ASN A 100 -4.42 -13.75 0.66
N ARG A 101 -3.98 -13.28 1.83
CA ARG A 101 -3.97 -13.95 3.14
C ARG A 101 -3.01 -15.16 3.26
N LYS A 102 -2.19 -15.44 2.25
CA LYS A 102 -1.14 -16.48 2.35
C LYS A 102 0.12 -15.92 3.00
N ARG A 103 0.88 -16.76 3.69
CA ARG A 103 2.16 -16.36 4.28
C ARG A 103 3.12 -15.90 3.19
N CYS A 104 3.98 -14.93 3.48
CA CYS A 104 5.02 -14.44 2.57
C CYS A 104 6.23 -13.99 3.38
N ALA A 105 7.35 -13.83 2.69
CA ALA A 105 8.57 -13.22 3.22
C ALA A 105 8.92 -11.91 2.48
N ARG A 106 8.58 -11.81 1.19
CA ARG A 106 8.78 -10.64 0.32
C ARG A 106 7.60 -10.42 -0.60
N ASP A 107 7.48 -9.21 -1.13
CA ASP A 107 6.34 -8.76 -1.96
C ASP A 107 6.21 -9.57 -3.25
N SER A 108 7.31 -9.94 -3.90
CA SER A 108 7.33 -10.74 -5.13
C SER A 108 6.76 -12.15 -4.96
N MET A 109 6.66 -12.65 -3.72
CA MET A 109 5.96 -13.92 -3.46
C MET A 109 4.45 -13.78 -3.58
N CYS A 110 3.91 -12.57 -3.57
CA CYS A 110 2.49 -12.31 -3.60
C CYS A 110 2.03 -12.02 -5.04
N CYS A 111 0.85 -12.53 -5.40
CA CYS A 111 0.30 -12.28 -6.73
C CYS A 111 0.02 -10.79 -6.94
N ALA A 112 0.03 -10.35 -8.20
CA ALA A 112 -0.26 -8.99 -8.63
C ALA A 112 -1.41 -8.37 -7.82
N GLY A 113 -1.15 -7.15 -7.31
CA GLY A 113 -2.06 -6.46 -6.41
C GLY A 113 -2.09 -6.93 -4.97
N ASN A 114 -1.07 -7.69 -4.55
CA ASN A 114 -0.84 -7.96 -3.14
C ASN A 114 0.63 -7.68 -2.81
N ARG A 115 0.87 -7.14 -1.61
CA ARG A 115 2.21 -7.00 -1.03
C ARG A 115 2.34 -7.80 0.25
N CYS A 116 3.56 -8.13 0.63
CA CYS A 116 3.84 -8.82 1.86
C CYS A 116 3.83 -7.85 3.05
N SER A 117 2.81 -7.97 3.89
CA SER A 117 2.65 -7.13 5.08
C SER A 117 2.42 -8.00 6.31
N ASN A 118 3.27 -7.84 7.33
CA ASN A 118 3.28 -8.69 8.52
C ASN A 118 3.38 -10.20 8.21
N GLY A 119 4.18 -10.55 7.19
CA GLY A 119 4.39 -11.94 6.76
C GLY A 119 3.18 -12.58 6.09
N VAL A 120 2.21 -11.78 5.66
CA VAL A 120 0.99 -12.23 4.96
C VAL A 120 0.78 -11.37 3.73
N CYS A 121 0.47 -11.98 2.58
CA CYS A 121 0.07 -11.27 1.38
C CYS A 121 -1.24 -10.54 1.68
N GLN A 122 -1.21 -9.23 1.66
CA GLN A 122 -2.39 -8.38 1.80
C GLN A 122 -2.58 -7.66 0.48
N ALA A 123 -3.84 -7.34 0.14
CA ALA A 123 -4.12 -6.48 -1.01
C ALA A 123 -3.26 -5.22 -0.86
N SER A 124 -2.34 -5.04 -1.81
CA SER A 124 -1.74 -3.75 -2.04
C SER A 124 -2.75 -3.02 -2.89
N ASP A 125 -3.07 -1.78 -2.55
CA ASP A 125 -3.74 -0.90 -3.49
C ASP A 125 -2.83 -0.87 -4.72
N ILE A 126 -3.24 -1.59 -5.78
CA ILE A 126 -2.53 -1.65 -7.05
C ILE A 126 -2.58 -0.22 -7.55
N ASP A 127 -1.43 0.44 -7.57
CA ASP A 127 -1.22 1.86 -7.80
C ASP A 127 -2.35 2.77 -7.30
N GLY A 128 -2.13 3.45 -6.18
CA GLY A 128 -3.08 4.33 -5.52
C GLY A 128 -3.83 5.23 -6.50
N GLN A 129 -5.16 5.23 -6.38
CA GLN A 129 -6.06 6.09 -7.13
C GLN A 129 -6.05 7.50 -6.54
N GLU A 130 -6.69 8.44 -7.23
CA GLU A 130 -6.79 9.81 -6.74
C GLU A 130 -7.44 9.84 -5.34
N GLY A 131 -6.72 10.40 -4.37
CA GLY A 131 -7.13 10.45 -2.96
C GLY A 131 -6.49 9.40 -2.06
N ASP A 132 -5.92 8.33 -2.61
CA ASP A 132 -5.32 7.26 -1.83
C ASP A 132 -4.04 7.72 -1.12
N ALA A 133 -3.80 7.16 0.06
CA ALA A 133 -2.61 7.46 0.84
C ALA A 133 -1.34 6.93 0.15
N CYS A 134 -0.31 7.77 0.07
CA CYS A 134 0.93 7.43 -0.61
C CYS A 134 2.15 7.84 0.23
N LEU A 135 3.28 7.18 0.01
CA LEU A 135 4.58 7.58 0.55
C LEU A 135 5.46 8.17 -0.54
N ARG A 136 5.35 7.65 -1.76
CA ARG A 136 6.08 8.03 -2.96
C ARG A 136 5.16 8.13 -4.16
N SER A 137 5.57 8.87 -5.20
CA SER A 137 4.78 8.96 -6.43
C SER A 137 4.71 7.64 -7.21
N ALA A 138 5.62 6.70 -6.96
CA ALA A 138 5.58 5.35 -7.51
C ALA A 138 4.47 4.48 -6.89
N ASP A 139 3.90 4.90 -5.75
CA ASP A 139 2.77 4.22 -5.13
C ASP A 139 1.45 4.62 -5.80
N CYS A 140 1.47 5.57 -6.75
CA CYS A 140 0.29 6.13 -7.39
C CYS A 140 0.21 5.69 -8.85
N SER A 141 -1.02 5.57 -9.36
CA SER A 141 -1.28 5.22 -10.76
C SER A 141 -0.74 6.26 -11.75
N GLU A 142 -0.61 5.83 -13.01
CA GLU A 142 -0.10 6.68 -14.09
C GLU A 142 -0.86 8.03 -14.15
N GLY A 143 -0.11 9.11 -14.33
CA GLY A 143 -0.68 10.46 -14.34
C GLY A 143 -1.01 11.04 -12.96
N LEU A 144 -0.68 10.35 -11.87
CA LEU A 144 -0.77 10.86 -10.50
C LEU A 144 0.62 11.13 -9.88
N CYS A 145 0.65 11.96 -8.84
CA CYS A 145 1.83 12.18 -8.02
C CYS A 145 1.48 12.13 -6.53
N CYS A 146 2.47 11.82 -5.70
CA CYS A 146 2.28 11.80 -4.25
C CYS A 146 2.55 13.18 -3.62
N ALA A 147 1.49 13.94 -3.36
CA ALA A 147 1.56 15.31 -2.86
C ALA A 147 0.91 15.47 -1.47
N ARG A 148 1.37 16.46 -0.70
CA ARG A 148 0.85 16.73 0.63
C ARG A 148 -0.59 17.25 0.58
N HIS A 149 -1.46 16.66 1.39
CA HIS A 149 -2.81 17.14 1.62
C HIS A 149 -3.07 17.14 3.13
N PHE A 150 -3.19 18.32 3.71
CA PHE A 150 -3.22 18.51 5.16
C PHE A 150 -2.01 17.88 5.87
N TRP A 151 -2.27 16.92 6.77
CA TRP A 151 -1.31 16.23 7.62
C TRP A 151 -0.80 14.92 6.98
N SER A 152 -1.37 14.50 5.86
CA SER A 152 -1.00 13.27 5.13
C SER A 152 -0.51 13.57 3.71
N ARG A 153 -0.13 12.51 2.99
CA ARG A 153 0.19 12.56 1.57
C ARG A 153 -0.76 11.63 0.84
N ILE A 154 -1.26 12.11 -0.29
CA ILE A 154 -2.20 11.37 -1.12
C ILE A 154 -1.80 11.46 -2.60
N CYS A 155 -2.25 10.49 -3.38
CA CYS A 155 -2.15 10.51 -4.83
C CYS A 155 -3.07 11.60 -5.39
N LYS A 156 -2.50 12.53 -6.15
CA LYS A 156 -3.21 13.64 -6.80
C LYS A 156 -2.88 13.67 -8.30
N PRO A 157 -3.74 14.22 -9.15
CA PRO A 157 -3.47 14.32 -10.58
C PRO A 157 -2.29 15.24 -10.89
N VAL A 158 -1.42 14.78 -11.78
CA VAL A 158 -0.38 15.58 -12.41
C VAL A 158 -1.03 16.68 -13.26
N LEU A 159 -0.48 17.89 -13.21
CA LEU A 159 -1.13 19.04 -13.83
C LEU A 159 -1.03 18.99 -15.37
N THR A 160 -2.16 19.13 -16.03
CA THR A 160 -2.34 19.18 -17.48
C THR A 160 -2.29 20.63 -18.01
N VAL A 161 -2.31 20.78 -19.34
CA VAL A 161 -2.21 22.09 -20.01
C VAL A 161 -3.29 23.06 -19.51
N GLY A 162 -2.90 24.30 -19.20
CA GLY A 162 -3.79 25.36 -18.74
C GLY A 162 -4.12 25.31 -17.24
N GLN A 163 -3.84 24.19 -16.55
CA GLN A 163 -4.08 24.11 -15.10
C GLN A 163 -3.07 24.94 -14.32
N VAL A 164 -3.53 25.47 -13.19
CA VAL A 164 -2.74 26.34 -12.32
C VAL A 164 -1.64 25.56 -11.60
N CYS A 165 -0.41 25.99 -11.75
CA CYS A 165 0.77 25.40 -11.12
C CYS A 165 1.40 26.36 -10.10
N THR A 166 2.11 25.80 -9.12
CA THR A 166 2.86 26.57 -8.12
C THR A 166 4.31 26.67 -8.53
N ARG A 167 4.77 27.86 -8.93
CA ARG A 167 6.19 28.08 -9.27
C ARG A 167 7.04 28.20 -8.01
N HIS A 168 7.71 27.12 -7.62
CA HIS A 168 8.65 27.12 -6.53
C HIS A 168 9.95 27.87 -6.91
N ARG A 169 10.24 29.01 -6.25
CA ARG A 169 11.41 29.85 -6.60
C ARG A 169 12.75 29.43 -5.98
N ARG A 170 12.78 28.75 -4.82
CA ARG A 170 14.00 28.15 -4.21
C ARG A 170 13.60 27.07 -3.18
N LYS A 171 14.46 26.07 -3.01
CA LYS A 171 14.40 25.02 -1.97
C LYS A 171 14.61 25.66 -0.60
N GLY A 172 13.52 26.00 0.11
CA GLY A 172 13.67 26.63 1.43
C GLY A 172 12.39 26.91 2.23
N ASN A 173 11.18 26.79 1.66
CA ASN A 173 9.96 27.10 2.42
C ASN A 173 8.74 26.21 2.10
N HIS A 174 8.93 25.00 1.56
CA HIS A 174 7.83 24.09 1.18
C HIS A 174 7.14 23.41 2.37
N GLY A 175 7.65 23.56 3.58
CA GLY A 175 7.13 22.89 4.78
C GLY A 175 5.77 23.42 5.28
N LEU A 176 5.33 24.59 4.78
CA LEU A 176 4.10 25.26 5.23
C LEU A 176 2.92 25.10 4.26
N GLU A 177 3.14 24.59 3.05
CA GLU A 177 2.07 24.36 2.08
C GLU A 177 1.34 23.05 2.41
N LEU A 178 0.25 23.16 3.18
CA LEU A 178 -0.66 22.03 3.48
C LEU A 178 -1.34 21.45 2.23
N PHE A 179 -1.40 22.22 1.14
CA PHE A 179 -2.06 21.86 -0.12
C PHE A 179 -1.08 21.90 -1.27
N GLN A 180 -0.07 21.04 -1.22
CA GLN A 180 0.88 20.91 -2.31
C GLN A 180 0.17 20.37 -3.56
N ARG A 181 0.41 21.01 -4.71
CA ARG A 181 -0.02 20.52 -6.02
C ARG A 181 1.04 19.62 -6.62
N CYS A 182 0.65 18.77 -7.56
CA CYS A 182 1.61 18.07 -8.41
C CYS A 182 2.32 19.03 -9.36
N ASP A 183 3.46 18.60 -9.88
CA ASP A 183 4.15 19.31 -10.96
C ASP A 183 3.34 19.21 -12.27
N CYS A 184 3.72 20.04 -13.25
CA CYS A 184 3.20 19.90 -14.60
C CYS A 184 3.69 18.59 -15.23
N GLY A 185 2.83 17.94 -16.02
CA GLY A 185 3.15 16.70 -16.71
C GLY A 185 4.29 16.81 -17.72
N GLU A 186 4.63 15.67 -18.31
CA GLU A 186 5.72 15.59 -19.27
C GLU A 186 5.53 16.56 -20.45
N GLY A 187 6.63 17.19 -20.87
CA GLY A 187 6.61 18.20 -21.94
C GLY A 187 5.98 19.55 -21.56
N LEU A 188 5.56 19.75 -20.30
CA LEU A 188 5.00 21.00 -19.82
C LEU A 188 5.98 21.78 -18.92
N ALA A 189 5.75 23.07 -18.78
CA ALA A 189 6.47 23.99 -17.91
C ALA A 189 5.49 24.96 -17.25
N CYS A 190 5.72 25.22 -15.96
CA CYS A 190 4.94 26.17 -15.19
C CYS A 190 5.35 27.62 -15.55
N ARG A 191 4.55 28.27 -16.41
CA ARG A 191 4.81 29.62 -16.94
C ARG A 191 3.74 30.60 -16.45
N PRO A 192 4.06 31.90 -16.28
CA PRO A 192 3.03 32.89 -15.94
C PRO A 192 1.94 32.90 -17.01
N GLU A 193 0.68 33.07 -16.59
CA GLU A 193 -0.43 33.21 -17.51
C GLU A 193 -0.24 34.49 -18.33
N LYS A 194 -0.18 34.35 -19.66
CA LYS A 194 -0.07 35.49 -20.57
C LYS A 194 -1.47 36.04 -20.80
N GLY A 195 -1.94 36.90 -19.90
CA GLY A 195 -3.27 37.50 -20.00
C GLY A 195 -3.44 38.22 -21.35
N GLU A 196 -4.39 37.76 -22.16
CA GLU A 196 -4.90 38.55 -23.27
C GLU A 196 -5.63 39.77 -22.70
N LYS A 197 -5.44 40.93 -23.34
CA LYS A 197 -6.14 42.18 -23.04
C LYS A 197 -7.65 41.97 -23.22
N GLY A 198 -8.37 41.62 -22.16
CA GLY A 198 -9.82 41.58 -22.23
C GLY A 198 -10.47 40.83 -21.09
N ASP A 199 -10.50 41.43 -19.89
CA ASP A 199 -11.76 41.61 -19.15
C ASP A 199 -11.51 42.36 -17.83
N HIS A 200 -12.38 43.32 -17.53
CA HIS A 200 -12.24 44.28 -16.44
C HIS A 200 -12.85 43.81 -15.10
N THR A 201 -12.99 42.51 -14.88
CA THR A 201 -13.65 41.93 -13.70
C THR A 201 -12.72 41.17 -12.76
N VAL A 202 -11.54 40.75 -13.20
CA VAL A 202 -10.53 40.12 -12.32
C VAL A 202 -9.53 41.17 -11.85
N SER A 203 -9.30 41.26 -10.54
CA SER A 203 -8.34 42.20 -9.94
C SER A 203 -6.97 42.05 -10.63
N ARG A 204 -6.54 43.10 -11.37
CA ARG A 204 -5.37 43.11 -12.28
C ARG A 204 -4.06 42.61 -11.63
N THR A 205 -3.99 42.61 -10.30
CA THR A 205 -2.83 42.17 -9.51
C THR A 205 -2.76 40.65 -9.34
N ALA A 206 -3.90 39.94 -9.32
CA ALA A 206 -3.97 38.50 -9.10
C ALA A 206 -3.62 37.68 -10.36
N ALA A 207 -4.15 38.09 -11.52
CA ALA A 207 -3.85 37.44 -12.82
C ALA A 207 -2.35 37.52 -13.18
N ARG A 208 -1.67 38.62 -12.81
CA ARG A 208 -0.24 38.83 -13.09
C ARG A 208 0.70 37.86 -12.38
N ASN A 209 0.24 37.19 -11.33
CA ASN A 209 1.03 36.25 -10.55
C ASN A 209 0.59 34.79 -10.73
N LEU A 210 -0.47 34.54 -11.52
CA LEU A 210 -0.94 33.21 -11.81
C LEU A 210 0.02 32.51 -12.77
N HIS A 211 0.32 31.25 -12.49
CA HIS A 211 1.13 30.41 -13.37
C HIS A 211 0.30 29.22 -13.80
N THR A 212 0.44 28.82 -15.06
CA THR A 212 -0.26 27.69 -15.67
C THR A 212 0.73 26.76 -16.36
N CYS A 213 0.38 25.47 -16.45
CA CYS A 213 1.16 24.50 -17.20
C CYS A 213 1.00 24.75 -18.69
N GLN A 214 2.10 25.09 -19.37
CA GLN A 214 2.15 25.38 -20.80
C GLN A 214 3.14 24.43 -21.46
N ARG A 215 2.95 24.10 -22.74
CA ARG A 215 3.94 23.29 -23.49
C ARG A 215 5.29 24.01 -23.53
N ARG A 216 6.37 23.24 -23.39
CA ARG A 216 7.74 23.77 -23.38
C ARG A 216 8.04 24.52 -24.66
#